data_AF-A0A7V4CGY7-F1
#
_entry.id   AF-A0A7V4CGY7-F1
#
_cell.length_a   1.000
_cell.length_b   1.000
_cell.length_c   1.000
_cell.angle_alpha   90.00
_cell.angle_beta   90.00
_cell.angle_gamma   90.00
#
_symmetry.space_group_name_H-M   'P 1'
#
loop_
_entity.id
_entity.type
_entity.pdbx_description
1 polymer ?
#
loop_
_entity_poly.entity_id
_entity_poly.type
_entity_poly.pdbx_seq_one_letter_code
_entity_poly.pdbx_strand_id
1 'polypeptide(L)'
;MIRTQLPLIITFFTGMLLIITFFIPHKPFGDLEQRFLIWYSIISGFTVLLGLDSLVRYHLTKLKREFNIHSLLLLFSLFLTLILGFYSWFRFKTPFALNSPFMYLYTYVIIPLQATMFALLAFFIASAAYRAFRARTFEATLLLIAATIVMLGRVPIGSYIWKGIAYIISGIFPKIPYEELAKKEVFALISDWIMNIPQNAAKRGIFIGTALGGIAMSIRIILGIERTYITK
;
A
#
# COMPACT_ATOMS: atom_id res chain seq x y z
N MET A 1 7.82 16.17 -34.88
CA MET A 1 6.78 16.69 -33.97
C MET A 1 5.47 15.88 -34.01
N ILE A 2 4.85 15.68 -35.17
CA ILE A 2 3.57 14.93 -35.29
C ILE A 2 3.64 13.49 -34.75
N ARG A 3 4.77 12.79 -34.93
CA ARG A 3 4.94 11.39 -34.48
C ARG A 3 4.91 11.19 -32.96
N THR A 4 5.18 12.24 -32.17
CA THR A 4 5.16 12.18 -30.70
C THR A 4 3.92 12.82 -30.09
N GLN A 5 3.31 13.79 -30.77
CA GLN A 5 2.08 14.45 -30.31
C GLN A 5 0.84 13.58 -30.47
N LEU A 6 0.76 12.78 -31.53
CA LEU A 6 -0.42 11.95 -31.82
C LEU A 6 -0.66 10.86 -30.75
N PRO A 7 0.36 10.08 -30.32
CA PRO A 7 0.20 9.17 -29.20
C PRO A 7 -0.18 9.89 -27.90
N LEU A 8 0.43 11.05 -27.63
CA LEU A 8 0.16 11.82 -26.40
C LEU A 8 -1.30 12.27 -26.31
N ILE A 9 -1.85 12.77 -27.42
CA ILE A 9 -3.25 13.18 -27.53
C ILE A 9 -4.18 11.99 -27.27
N ILE A 10 -3.87 10.82 -27.86
CA ILE A 10 -4.65 9.60 -27.66
C ILE A 10 -4.62 9.18 -26.18
N THR A 11 -3.44 9.16 -25.55
CA THR A 11 -3.30 8.80 -24.13
C THR A 11 -4.03 9.78 -23.22
N PHE A 12 -3.97 11.07 -23.52
CA PHE A 12 -4.66 12.12 -22.76
C PHE A 12 -6.18 11.95 -22.83
N PHE A 13 -6.75 11.80 -24.02
CA PHE A 13 -8.19 11.59 -24.17
C PHE A 13 -8.65 10.27 -23.59
N THR A 14 -7.86 9.20 -23.72
CA THR A 14 -8.18 7.89 -23.13
C THR A 14 -8.17 7.97 -21.60
N GLY A 15 -7.19 8.65 -21.00
CA GLY A 15 -7.11 8.87 -19.55
C GLY A 15 -8.25 9.74 -19.02
N MET A 16 -8.60 10.82 -19.74
CA MET A 16 -9.74 11.67 -19.40
C MET A 16 -11.06 10.89 -19.46
N LEU A 17 -11.23 10.05 -20.49
CA LEU A 17 -12.40 9.19 -20.62
C LEU A 17 -12.52 8.21 -19.44
N LEU A 18 -11.42 7.60 -19.00
CA LEU A 18 -11.40 6.73 -17.82
C LEU A 18 -11.86 7.43 -16.54
N ILE A 19 -11.39 8.67 -16.32
CA ILE A 19 -11.80 9.47 -15.16
C ILE A 19 -13.30 9.74 -15.23
N ILE A 20 -13.81 10.14 -16.39
CA ILE A 20 -15.25 10.42 -16.58
C ILE A 20 -16.09 9.16 -16.36
N THR A 21 -15.67 8.00 -16.89
CA THR A 21 -16.40 6.73 -16.70
C THR A 21 -16.47 6.32 -15.22
N PHE A 22 -15.44 6.61 -14.43
CA PHE A 22 -15.42 6.27 -13.01
C PHE A 22 -16.42 7.09 -12.17
N PHE A 23 -16.65 8.36 -12.54
CA PHE A 23 -17.59 9.23 -11.81
C PHE A 23 -19.03 9.17 -12.34
N ILE A 24 -19.26 8.64 -13.55
CA ILE A 24 -20.59 8.58 -14.19
C ILE A 24 -20.96 7.12 -14.51
N PRO A 25 -21.51 6.37 -13.52
CA PRO A 25 -21.87 4.96 -13.68
C PRO A 25 -23.25 4.77 -14.32
N HIS A 26 -23.53 5.46 -15.44
CA HIS A 26 -24.75 5.23 -16.24
C HIS A 26 -24.39 4.91 -17.69
N LYS A 27 -25.23 4.13 -18.38
CA LYS A 27 -25.06 3.86 -19.81
C LYS A 27 -25.11 5.19 -20.59
N PRO A 28 -24.20 5.43 -21.56
CA PRO A 28 -23.32 4.47 -22.24
C PRO A 28 -21.94 4.26 -21.59
N PHE A 29 -21.59 4.99 -20.54
CA PHE A 29 -20.25 5.03 -19.94
C PHE A 29 -19.98 3.93 -18.90
N GLY A 30 -21.03 3.41 -18.26
CA GLY A 30 -20.89 2.38 -17.21
C GLY A 30 -20.24 1.06 -17.67
N ASP A 31 -20.49 0.63 -18.91
CA ASP A 31 -19.94 -0.63 -19.44
C ASP A 31 -18.47 -0.47 -19.91
N LEU A 32 -18.01 0.77 -20.11
CA LEU A 32 -16.64 1.06 -20.56
C LEU A 32 -15.61 0.76 -19.47
N GLU A 33 -15.92 1.06 -18.22
CA GLU A 33 -15.03 0.77 -17.08
C GLU A 33 -14.64 -0.71 -17.06
N GLN A 34 -15.63 -1.61 -17.07
CA GLN A 34 -15.38 -3.06 -17.07
C GLN A 34 -14.52 -3.49 -18.27
N ARG A 35 -14.76 -2.89 -19.44
CA ARG A 35 -14.01 -3.19 -20.66
C ARG A 35 -12.54 -2.77 -20.55
N PHE A 36 -12.28 -1.59 -19.99
CA PHE A 36 -10.93 -1.12 -19.71
C PHE A 36 -10.24 -1.96 -18.63
N LEU A 37 -10.95 -2.39 -17.60
CA LEU A 37 -10.41 -3.29 -16.58
C LEU A 37 -9.99 -4.64 -17.17
N ILE A 38 -10.77 -5.19 -18.10
CA ILE A 38 -10.38 -6.41 -18.84
C ILE A 38 -9.12 -6.16 -19.67
N TRP A 39 -9.06 -5.07 -20.43
CA TRP A 39 -7.86 -4.73 -21.22
C TRP A 39 -6.64 -4.53 -20.33
N TYR A 40 -6.79 -3.82 -19.22
CA TYR A 40 -5.75 -3.66 -18.21
C TYR A 40 -5.29 -5.01 -17.63
N SER A 41 -6.23 -5.91 -17.33
CA SER A 41 -5.90 -7.25 -16.84
C SER A 41 -5.10 -8.07 -17.87
N ILE A 42 -5.44 -7.97 -19.16
CA ILE A 42 -4.71 -8.64 -20.24
C ILE A 42 -3.29 -8.06 -20.36
N ILE A 43 -3.17 -6.73 -20.43
CA ILE A 43 -1.88 -6.04 -20.57
C ILE A 43 -0.99 -6.29 -19.35
N SER A 44 -1.54 -6.24 -18.13
CA SER A 44 -0.79 -6.50 -16.90
C SER A 44 -0.27 -7.93 -16.83
N GLY A 45 -1.02 -8.92 -17.33
CA GLY A 45 -0.54 -10.29 -17.48
C GLY A 45 0.72 -10.40 -18.36
N PHE A 46 0.72 -9.77 -19.54
CA PHE A 46 1.92 -9.71 -20.39
C PHE A 46 3.05 -8.89 -19.76
N THR A 47 2.70 -7.83 -19.04
CA THR A 47 3.69 -6.98 -18.35
C THR A 47 4.47 -7.76 -17.29
N VAL A 48 3.82 -8.65 -16.55
CA VAL A 48 4.49 -9.51 -15.57
C VAL A 48 5.51 -10.42 -16.25
N LEU A 49 5.20 -10.98 -17.42
CA LEU A 49 6.13 -11.81 -18.19
C LEU A 49 7.35 -10.99 -18.66
N LEU A 50 7.13 -9.79 -19.19
CA LEU A 50 8.22 -8.89 -19.59
C LEU A 50 9.08 -8.44 -18.40
N GLY A 51 8.45 -8.18 -17.24
CA GLY A 51 9.14 -7.83 -16.01
C GLY A 51 10.04 -8.97 -15.51
N LEU A 52 9.52 -10.20 -15.51
CA LEU A 52 10.28 -11.40 -15.15
C LEU A 52 11.48 -11.59 -16.10
N ASP A 53 11.23 -11.48 -17.41
CA ASP A 53 12.25 -11.63 -18.44
C ASP A 53 13.37 -10.58 -18.31
N SER A 54 13.00 -9.32 -18.13
CA SER A 54 13.96 -8.23 -17.91
C SER A 54 14.80 -8.44 -16.66
N LEU A 55 14.16 -8.86 -15.54
CA LEU A 55 14.84 -9.10 -14.28
C LEU A 55 15.85 -10.24 -14.40
N VAL A 56 15.44 -11.36 -15.00
CA VAL A 56 16.29 -12.53 -15.20
C VAL A 56 17.46 -12.19 -16.12
N ARG A 57 17.22 -11.58 -17.29
CA ARG A 57 18.29 -11.20 -18.23
C ARG A 57 19.29 -10.23 -17.60
N TYR A 58 18.82 -9.23 -16.86
CA TYR A 58 19.68 -8.25 -16.20
C TYR A 58 20.61 -8.94 -15.18
N HIS A 59 20.05 -9.73 -14.27
CA HIS A 59 20.86 -10.37 -13.21
C HIS A 59 21.74 -11.50 -13.74
N LEU A 60 21.32 -12.25 -14.77
CA LEU A 60 22.18 -13.24 -15.42
C LEU A 60 23.37 -12.58 -16.13
N THR A 61 23.13 -11.50 -16.87
CA THR A 61 24.20 -10.76 -17.56
C THR A 61 25.16 -10.13 -16.57
N LYS A 62 24.64 -9.58 -15.46
CA LYS A 62 25.44 -9.04 -14.36
C LYS A 62 26.32 -10.12 -13.74
N LEU A 63 25.77 -11.29 -13.43
CA LEU A 63 26.51 -12.40 -12.82
C LEU A 63 27.61 -12.96 -13.74
N LYS A 64 27.37 -12.96 -15.06
CA LYS A 64 28.38 -13.36 -16.06
C LYS A 64 29.55 -12.38 -16.16
N ARG A 65 29.30 -11.08 -15.94
CA ARG A 65 30.34 -10.05 -15.95
C ARG A 65 31.11 -10.00 -14.65
N GLU A 66 30.40 -10.00 -13.52
CA GLU A 66 30.96 -9.93 -12.18
C GLU A 66 30.12 -10.75 -11.20
N PHE A 67 30.79 -11.57 -10.40
CA PHE A 67 30.11 -12.37 -9.39
C PHE A 67 29.57 -11.48 -8.27
N ASN A 68 28.24 -11.32 -8.19
CA ASN A 68 27.56 -10.57 -7.13
C ASN A 68 26.56 -11.46 -6.40
N ILE A 69 26.83 -11.71 -5.12
CA ILE A 69 26.05 -12.58 -4.23
C ILE A 69 24.57 -12.16 -4.19
N HIS A 70 24.28 -10.85 -4.17
CA HIS A 70 22.92 -10.34 -4.12
C HIS A 70 22.12 -10.69 -5.39
N SER A 71 22.78 -10.64 -6.55
CA SER A 71 22.15 -11.00 -7.83
C SER A 71 21.93 -12.51 -7.94
N LEU A 72 22.86 -13.32 -7.42
CA LEU A 72 22.69 -14.77 -7.33
C LEU A 72 21.52 -15.13 -6.40
N LEU A 73 21.46 -14.53 -5.21
CA LEU A 73 20.43 -14.80 -4.21
C LEU A 73 19.04 -14.37 -4.69
N LEU A 74 18.94 -13.28 -5.45
CA LEU A 74 17.70 -12.86 -6.10
C LEU A 74 17.25 -13.91 -7.12
N LEU A 75 18.11 -14.31 -8.06
CA LEU A 75 17.75 -15.31 -9.07
C LEU A 75 17.35 -16.64 -8.42
N PHE A 76 18.12 -17.09 -7.43
CA PHE A 76 17.82 -18.29 -6.67
C PHE A 76 16.45 -18.21 -5.98
N SER A 77 16.16 -17.11 -5.26
CA SER A 77 14.89 -16.94 -4.56
C SER A 77 13.70 -16.80 -5.52
N LEU A 78 13.90 -16.18 -6.69
CA LEU A 78 12.91 -16.08 -7.76
C LEU A 78 12.51 -17.47 -8.28
N PHE A 79 13.49 -18.28 -8.71
CA PHE A 79 13.22 -19.62 -9.22
C PHE A 79 12.70 -20.56 -8.13
N LEU A 80 13.23 -20.48 -6.91
CA LEU A 80 12.73 -21.25 -5.77
C LEU A 80 11.25 -20.95 -5.53
N THR A 81 10.86 -19.68 -5.49
CA THR A 81 9.47 -19.28 -5.26
C THR A 81 8.54 -19.74 -6.40
N LEU A 82 8.99 -19.63 -7.66
CA LEU A 82 8.24 -20.14 -8.81
C LEU A 82 8.04 -21.66 -8.74
N ILE A 83 9.11 -22.42 -8.49
CA ILE A 83 9.06 -23.89 -8.40
C ILE A 83 8.13 -24.32 -7.27
N LEU A 84 8.25 -23.72 -6.08
CA LEU A 84 7.38 -24.03 -4.95
C LEU A 84 5.93 -23.64 -5.21
N GLY A 85 5.69 -22.54 -5.93
CA GLY A 85 4.36 -22.12 -6.37
C GLY A 85 3.70 -23.14 -7.30
N PHE A 86 4.42 -23.57 -8.35
CA PHE A 86 3.94 -24.61 -9.26
C PHE A 86 3.72 -25.94 -8.54
N TYR A 87 4.67 -26.37 -7.71
CA TYR A 87 4.54 -27.60 -6.91
C TYR A 87 3.29 -27.56 -6.02
N SER A 88 3.06 -26.43 -5.33
CA SER A 88 1.90 -26.22 -4.48
C SER A 88 0.60 -26.28 -5.28
N TRP A 89 0.58 -25.70 -6.48
CA TRP A 89 -0.57 -25.77 -7.36
C TRP A 89 -0.88 -27.20 -7.82
N PHE A 90 0.13 -27.96 -8.25
CA PHE A 90 -0.06 -29.35 -8.69
C PHE A 90 -0.55 -30.26 -7.56
N ARG A 91 -0.01 -30.11 -6.34
CA ARG A 91 -0.34 -30.98 -5.21
C ARG A 91 -1.64 -30.59 -4.49
N PHE A 92 -1.86 -29.30 -4.24
CA PHE A 92 -2.96 -28.78 -3.42
C PHE A 92 -4.06 -28.08 -4.21
N LYS A 93 -4.00 -28.10 -5.55
CA LYS A 93 -4.91 -27.41 -6.49
C LYS A 93 -4.92 -25.88 -6.37
N THR A 94 -4.28 -25.33 -5.36
CA THR A 94 -4.13 -23.90 -5.13
C THR A 94 -2.72 -23.62 -4.57
N PRO A 95 -2.04 -22.56 -5.02
CA PRO A 95 -0.77 -22.12 -4.41
C PRO A 95 -0.95 -21.63 -2.96
N PHE A 96 -2.16 -21.23 -2.58
CA PHE A 96 -2.46 -20.54 -1.32
C PHE A 96 -3.01 -21.46 -0.22
N ALA A 97 -2.92 -22.78 -0.39
CA ALA A 97 -3.31 -23.69 0.67
C ALA A 97 -2.40 -23.47 1.90
N LEU A 98 -2.99 -23.40 3.10
CA LEU A 98 -2.28 -23.13 4.35
C LEU A 98 -1.08 -24.08 4.59
N ASN A 99 -1.23 -25.35 4.19
CA ASN A 99 -0.20 -26.38 4.33
C ASN A 99 0.72 -26.49 3.12
N SER A 100 0.66 -25.55 2.17
CA SER A 100 1.49 -25.57 0.98
C SER A 100 2.90 -25.05 1.24
N PRO A 101 3.93 -25.59 0.55
CA PRO A 101 5.29 -25.06 0.62
C PRO A 101 5.39 -23.58 0.22
N PHE A 102 4.56 -23.12 -0.72
CA PHE A 102 4.50 -21.70 -1.09
C PHE A 102 4.05 -20.82 0.07
N MET A 103 2.98 -21.21 0.78
CA MET A 103 2.51 -20.46 1.96
C MET A 103 3.50 -20.48 3.11
N TYR A 104 4.28 -21.56 3.25
CA TYR A 104 5.37 -21.60 4.22
C TYR A 104 6.44 -20.54 3.92
N LEU A 105 6.90 -20.45 2.66
CA LEU A 105 7.83 -19.40 2.24
C LEU A 105 7.22 -18.02 2.45
N TYR A 106 5.97 -17.81 2.05
CA TYR A 106 5.28 -16.53 2.26
C TYR A 106 5.24 -16.13 3.74
N THR A 107 4.83 -17.04 4.62
CA THR A 107 4.59 -16.74 6.03
C THR A 107 5.88 -16.56 6.82
N TYR A 108 6.92 -17.35 6.53
CA TYR A 108 8.16 -17.35 7.30
C TYR A 108 9.31 -16.56 6.66
N VAL A 109 9.21 -16.19 5.38
CA VAL A 109 10.22 -15.39 4.68
C VAL A 109 9.67 -14.02 4.32
N ILE A 110 8.55 -13.95 3.58
CA ILE A 110 8.05 -12.67 3.05
C ILE A 110 7.47 -11.80 4.17
N ILE A 111 6.60 -12.34 5.03
CA ILE A 111 5.98 -11.57 6.12
C ILE A 111 7.02 -10.95 7.06
N PRO A 112 8.01 -11.71 7.58
CA PRO A 112 9.02 -11.12 8.47
C PRO A 112 9.92 -10.11 7.76
N LEU A 113 10.31 -10.34 6.50
CA LEU A 113 11.10 -9.37 5.73
C LEU A 113 10.35 -8.06 5.49
N GLN A 114 9.05 -8.12 5.21
CA GLN A 114 8.22 -6.91 5.12
C GLN A 114 8.09 -6.22 6.48
N ALA A 115 7.93 -6.99 7.56
CA ALA A 115 7.86 -6.46 8.91
C ALA A 115 9.16 -5.76 9.32
N THR A 116 10.34 -6.28 8.96
CA THR A 116 11.63 -5.62 9.27
C THR A 116 11.81 -4.34 8.47
N MET A 117 11.46 -4.32 7.18
CA MET A 117 11.47 -3.09 6.38
C MET A 117 10.53 -2.03 6.97
N PHE A 118 9.30 -2.43 7.33
CA PHE A 118 8.33 -1.54 7.95
C PHE A 118 8.78 -1.05 9.33
N ALA A 119 9.35 -1.93 10.16
CA ALA A 119 9.88 -1.58 11.48
C ALA A 119 11.05 -0.59 11.37
N LEU A 120 11.96 -0.78 10.42
CA LEU A 120 13.05 0.18 10.16
C LEU A 120 12.50 1.53 9.69
N LEU A 121 11.56 1.54 8.75
CA LEU A 121 10.90 2.78 8.31
C LEU A 121 10.19 3.48 9.48
N ALA A 122 9.43 2.75 10.28
CA ALA A 122 8.77 3.29 11.46
C ALA A 122 9.77 3.85 12.47
N PHE A 123 10.88 3.16 12.73
CA PHE A 123 11.96 3.64 13.60
C PHE A 123 12.61 4.92 13.06
N PHE A 124 12.95 4.99 11.77
CA PHE A 124 13.54 6.18 11.16
C PHE A 124 12.57 7.36 11.13
N ILE A 125 11.30 7.12 10.80
CA ILE A 125 10.25 8.14 10.85
C ILE A 125 10.10 8.62 12.28
N ALA A 126 9.99 7.73 13.28
CA ALA A 126 9.87 8.10 14.68
C ALA A 126 11.11 8.85 15.19
N SER A 127 12.31 8.48 14.78
CA SER A 127 13.56 9.17 15.15
C SER A 127 13.66 10.56 14.53
N ALA A 128 13.33 10.68 13.24
CA ALA A 128 13.27 11.97 12.54
C ALA A 128 12.18 12.87 13.12
N ALA A 129 11.01 12.28 13.37
CA ALA A 129 9.86 12.91 14.00
C ALA A 129 10.20 13.36 15.41
N TYR A 130 10.82 12.56 16.28
CA TYR A 130 11.21 12.98 17.64
C TYR A 130 12.21 14.13 17.62
N ARG A 131 13.18 14.10 16.69
CA ARG A 131 14.14 15.18 16.50
C ARG A 131 13.50 16.47 15.96
N ALA A 132 12.43 16.36 15.16
CA ALA A 132 11.67 17.49 14.62
C ALA A 132 10.54 17.98 15.56
N PHE A 133 9.91 17.07 16.29
CA PHE A 133 8.86 17.25 17.29
C PHE A 133 9.48 17.45 18.68
N ARG A 134 10.33 18.46 18.81
CA ARG A 134 10.40 19.16 20.08
C ARG A 134 9.12 19.99 20.13
N ALA A 135 8.24 19.81 21.13
CA ALA A 135 6.98 20.53 21.27
C ALA A 135 7.21 22.05 21.33
N ARG A 136 7.42 22.65 20.16
CA ARG A 136 7.81 24.04 19.93
C ARG A 136 6.83 24.73 18.99
N THR A 137 6.04 23.98 18.22
CA THR A 137 5.01 24.53 17.34
C THR A 137 3.64 23.93 17.67
N PHE A 138 2.59 24.69 17.36
CA PHE A 138 1.22 24.31 17.65
C PHE A 138 0.81 23.04 16.88
N GLU A 139 1.28 22.89 15.64
CA GLU A 139 1.01 21.75 14.76
C GLU A 139 1.61 20.46 15.32
N ALA A 140 2.84 20.52 15.82
CA ALA A 140 3.51 19.38 16.45
C ALA A 140 2.76 18.87 17.68
N THR A 141 2.28 19.80 18.52
CA THR A 141 1.49 19.47 19.72
C THR A 141 0.15 18.86 19.34
N LEU A 142 -0.53 19.41 18.34
CA LEU A 142 -1.80 18.88 17.86
C LEU A 142 -1.66 17.45 17.30
N LEU A 143 -0.59 17.19 16.54
CA LEU A 143 -0.25 15.85 16.05
C LEU A 143 0.07 14.88 17.19
N LEU A 144 0.82 15.31 18.21
CA LEU A 144 1.15 14.49 19.36
C LEU A 144 -0.12 14.08 20.13
N ILE A 145 -1.00 15.04 20.42
CA ILE A 145 -2.28 14.78 21.10
C ILE A 145 -3.13 13.81 20.27
N ALA A 146 -3.27 14.05 18.97
CA ALA A 146 -4.02 13.17 18.09
C ALA A 146 -3.45 11.74 18.08
N ALA A 147 -2.12 11.59 18.01
CA ALA A 147 -1.46 10.28 18.07
C ALA A 147 -1.69 9.56 19.40
N THR A 148 -1.58 10.26 20.54
CA THR A 148 -1.85 9.69 21.86
C THR A 148 -3.29 9.20 21.97
N ILE A 149 -4.27 10.00 21.52
CA ILE A 149 -5.69 9.60 21.54
C ILE A 149 -5.94 8.38 20.65
N VAL A 150 -5.36 8.36 19.44
CA VAL A 150 -5.51 7.24 18.50
C VAL A 150 -4.92 5.96 19.08
N MET A 151 -3.73 6.02 19.66
CA MET A 151 -3.07 4.87 20.29
C MET A 151 -3.89 4.34 21.47
N LEU A 152 -4.39 5.22 22.35
CA LEU A 152 -5.27 4.82 23.45
C LEU A 152 -6.56 4.19 22.94
N GLY A 153 -7.19 4.72 21.89
CA GLY A 153 -8.43 4.16 21.33
C GLY A 153 -8.28 2.81 20.63
N ARG A 154 -7.06 2.40 20.23
CA ARG A 154 -6.81 1.13 19.51
C ARG A 154 -6.24 0.02 20.38
N VAL A 155 -5.71 0.35 21.55
CA VAL A 155 -5.09 -0.62 22.47
C VAL A 155 -6.11 -1.06 23.53
N PRO A 156 -6.19 -2.36 23.88
CA PRO A 156 -7.13 -2.86 24.90
C PRO A 156 -7.07 -2.12 26.25
N ILE A 157 -5.88 -1.62 26.62
CA ILE A 157 -5.66 -0.77 27.82
C ILE A 157 -6.53 0.49 27.81
N GLY A 158 -6.80 1.11 26.66
CA GLY A 158 -7.66 2.29 26.61
C GLY A 158 -9.10 2.00 26.98
N SER A 159 -9.62 0.82 26.63
CA SER A 159 -10.96 0.38 27.05
C SER A 159 -11.02 0.19 28.57
N TYR A 160 -9.99 -0.41 29.18
CA TYR A 160 -9.92 -0.56 30.63
C TYR A 160 -9.84 0.79 31.37
N ILE A 161 -9.05 1.73 30.86
CA ILE A 161 -8.97 3.10 31.40
C ILE A 161 -10.34 3.79 31.31
N TRP A 162 -11.02 3.67 30.17
CA TRP A 162 -12.35 4.25 29.99
C TRP A 162 -13.39 3.67 30.97
N LYS A 163 -13.37 2.35 31.19
CA LYS A 163 -14.25 1.70 32.19
C LYS A 163 -13.99 2.22 33.60
N GLY A 164 -12.73 2.46 33.97
CA GLY A 164 -12.37 3.08 35.24
C GLY A 164 -12.88 4.53 35.37
N ILE A 165 -12.75 5.33 34.31
CA ILE A 165 -13.29 6.69 34.25
C ILE A 165 -14.83 6.68 34.32
N ALA A 166 -15.47 5.79 33.58
CA ALA A 166 -16.93 5.62 33.57
C ALA A 166 -17.46 5.23 34.96
N TYR A 167 -16.74 4.38 35.70
CA TYR A 167 -17.07 4.05 37.08
C TYR A 167 -17.05 5.28 38.00
N ILE A 168 -15.99 6.09 37.93
CA ILE A 168 -15.88 7.34 38.71
C ILE A 168 -16.99 8.34 38.36
N ILE A 169 -17.27 8.53 37.07
CA ILE A 169 -18.33 9.44 36.60
C ILE A 169 -19.70 8.99 37.10
N SER A 170 -19.99 7.68 37.06
CA SER A 170 -21.25 7.14 37.57
C SER A 170 -21.39 7.30 39.10
N GLY A 171 -20.28 7.32 39.83
CA GLY A 171 -20.26 7.61 41.27
C GLY A 171 -20.51 9.09 41.61
N ILE A 172 -20.11 10.02 40.73
CA ILE A 172 -20.33 11.46 40.92
C ILE A 172 -21.71 11.89 40.41
N PHE A 173 -22.22 11.25 39.36
CA PHE A 173 -23.51 11.56 38.73
C PHE A 173 -24.42 10.33 38.69
N PRO A 174 -25.23 10.09 39.75
CA PRO A 174 -26.08 8.90 39.88
C PRO A 174 -27.17 8.75 38.81
N LYS A 175 -27.45 9.81 38.02
CA LYS A 175 -28.46 9.79 36.95
C LYS A 175 -27.97 9.15 35.65
N ILE A 176 -26.68 8.85 35.50
CA ILE A 176 -26.13 8.27 34.26
C ILE A 176 -25.73 6.80 34.50
N PRO A 177 -26.36 5.84 33.81
CA PRO A 177 -26.04 4.42 33.98
C PRO A 177 -24.61 4.12 33.54
N TYR A 178 -23.86 3.41 34.40
CA TYR A 178 -22.51 2.94 34.08
C TYR A 178 -22.46 2.13 32.77
N GLU A 179 -23.47 1.29 32.52
CA GLU A 179 -23.54 0.45 31.33
C GLU A 179 -23.60 1.23 30.02
N GLU A 180 -24.24 2.40 30.01
CA GLU A 180 -24.30 3.24 28.82
C GLU A 180 -22.99 4.03 28.60
N LEU A 181 -22.37 4.49 29.68
CA LEU A 181 -21.07 5.18 29.66
C LEU A 181 -19.93 4.24 29.26
N ALA A 182 -19.92 3.01 29.78
CA ALA A 182 -18.90 2.01 29.46
C ALA A 182 -19.00 1.52 28.00
N LYS A 183 -20.20 1.53 27.39
CA LYS A 183 -20.39 1.19 25.96
C LYS A 183 -19.93 2.30 25.02
N LYS A 184 -20.02 3.57 25.43
CA LYS A 184 -19.53 4.72 24.65
C LYS A 184 -18.04 4.93 24.91
N GLU A 185 -17.21 4.04 24.40
CA GLU A 185 -15.74 4.17 24.47
C GLU A 185 -15.27 5.41 23.70
N VAL A 186 -15.27 6.58 24.36
CA VAL A 186 -15.00 7.88 23.73
C VAL A 186 -13.63 7.90 23.05
N PHE A 187 -12.61 7.28 23.65
CA PHE A 187 -11.29 7.14 23.03
C PHE A 187 -11.34 6.37 21.71
N ALA A 188 -12.13 5.29 21.62
CA ALA A 188 -12.31 4.53 20.38
C ALA A 188 -13.08 5.34 19.33
N LEU A 189 -14.15 6.04 19.73
CA LEU A 189 -14.95 6.89 18.83
C LEU A 189 -14.13 8.02 18.22
N ILE A 190 -13.32 8.73 19.02
CA ILE A 190 -12.46 9.80 18.53
C ILE A 190 -11.35 9.23 17.65
N SER A 191 -10.75 8.10 18.04
CA SER A 191 -9.76 7.39 17.21
C SER A 191 -10.35 7.00 15.85
N ASP A 192 -11.55 6.43 15.83
CA ASP A 192 -12.26 6.08 14.60
C ASP A 192 -12.58 7.31 13.76
N TRP A 193 -13.00 8.42 14.35
CA TRP A 193 -13.21 9.68 13.63
C TRP A 193 -11.93 10.18 12.96
N ILE A 194 -10.81 10.22 13.69
CA ILE A 194 -9.48 10.61 13.16
C ILE A 194 -9.05 9.67 12.02
N MET A 195 -9.27 8.37 12.18
CA MET A 195 -8.87 7.38 11.19
C MET A 195 -9.75 7.43 9.93
N ASN A 196 -11.05 7.67 10.09
CA ASN A 196 -12.02 7.60 9.01
C ASN A 196 -12.12 8.87 8.18
N ILE A 197 -11.86 10.04 8.77
CA ILE A 197 -11.99 11.34 8.09
C ILE A 197 -10.61 11.90 7.72
N PRO A 198 -9.82 12.52 8.63
CA PRO A 198 -8.59 13.20 8.24
C PRO A 198 -7.51 12.24 7.74
N GLN A 199 -7.33 11.07 8.38
CA GLN A 199 -6.35 10.11 7.89
C GLN A 199 -6.72 9.57 6.51
N ASN A 200 -7.99 9.20 6.28
CA ASN A 200 -8.40 8.70 4.97
C ASN A 200 -8.32 9.79 3.90
N ALA A 201 -8.60 11.05 4.22
CA ALA A 201 -8.36 12.18 3.32
C ALA A 201 -6.88 12.27 2.92
N ALA A 202 -5.96 12.20 3.89
CA ALA A 202 -4.52 12.19 3.63
C ALA A 202 -4.08 10.98 2.79
N LYS A 203 -4.55 9.77 3.14
CA LYS A 203 -4.29 8.54 2.37
C LYS A 203 -4.72 8.70 0.92
N ARG A 204 -5.92 9.22 0.66
CA ARG A 204 -6.42 9.49 -0.70
C ARG A 204 -5.52 10.47 -1.44
N GLY A 205 -5.08 11.55 -0.80
CA GLY A 205 -4.13 12.50 -1.39
C GLY A 205 -2.81 11.84 -1.80
N ILE A 206 -2.25 10.98 -0.94
CA ILE A 206 -1.05 10.20 -1.25
C ILE A 206 -1.29 9.26 -2.44
N PHE A 207 -2.40 8.52 -2.45
CA PHE A 207 -2.74 7.61 -3.55
C PHE A 207 -2.91 8.35 -4.88
N ILE A 208 -3.55 9.52 -4.88
CA ILE A 208 -3.68 10.36 -6.07
C ILE A 208 -2.30 10.85 -6.52
N GLY A 209 -1.45 11.30 -5.59
CA GLY A 209 -0.10 11.76 -5.89
C GLY A 209 0.80 10.66 -6.47
N THR A 210 0.76 9.45 -5.91
CA THR A 210 1.52 8.30 -6.43
C THR A 210 1.01 7.85 -7.78
N ALA A 211 -0.31 7.85 -8.00
CA ALA A 211 -0.90 7.53 -9.30
C ALA A 211 -0.49 8.54 -10.38
N LEU A 212 -0.60 9.85 -10.09
CA LEU A 212 -0.17 10.91 -11.02
C LEU A 212 1.33 10.86 -11.31
N GLY A 213 2.15 10.60 -10.28
CA GLY A 213 3.59 10.41 -10.44
C GLY A 213 3.94 9.21 -11.33
N GLY A 214 3.22 8.10 -11.16
CA GLY A 214 3.33 6.92 -12.03
C GLY A 214 2.97 7.23 -13.48
N ILE A 215 1.84 7.90 -13.71
CA ILE A 215 1.40 8.33 -15.05
C ILE A 215 2.44 9.24 -15.71
N ALA A 216 2.98 10.22 -14.97
CA ALA A 216 4.00 11.12 -15.47
C ALA A 216 5.28 10.37 -15.91
N MET A 217 5.74 9.40 -15.12
CA MET A 217 6.88 8.55 -15.49
C MET A 217 6.57 7.70 -16.73
N SER A 218 5.39 7.08 -16.81
CA SER A 218 4.98 6.29 -17.97
C SER A 218 4.94 7.13 -19.26
N ILE A 219 4.43 8.36 -19.21
CA ILE A 219 4.43 9.28 -20.36
C ILE A 219 5.86 9.62 -20.78
N ARG A 220 6.76 9.92 -19.84
CA ARG A 220 8.16 10.23 -20.14
C ARG A 220 8.88 9.07 -20.81
N ILE A 221 8.58 7.84 -20.42
CA ILE A 221 9.09 6.63 -21.06
C ILE A 221 8.51 6.47 -22.47
N ILE A 222 7.19 6.61 -22.66
CA ILE A 222 6.53 6.47 -23.97
C ILE A 222 7.03 7.52 -24.98
N LEU A 223 7.26 8.75 -24.52
CA LEU A 223 7.81 9.83 -25.35
C LEU A 223 9.31 9.68 -25.62
N GLY A 224 9.97 8.67 -25.04
CA GLY A 224 11.40 8.44 -25.19
C GLY A 224 12.28 9.51 -24.52
N ILE A 225 11.70 10.33 -23.64
CA ILE A 225 12.41 11.37 -22.88
C ILE A 225 13.26 10.69 -21.80
N GLU A 226 12.70 9.68 -21.14
CA GLU A 226 13.45 8.79 -20.23
C GLU A 226 13.78 7.48 -20.94
N ARG A 227 15.07 7.12 -20.95
CA ARG A 227 15.50 5.81 -21.42
C ARG A 227 15.36 4.82 -20.28
N THR A 228 14.50 3.81 -20.47
CA THR A 228 14.49 2.62 -19.61
C THR A 228 15.87 1.97 -19.66
N TYR A 229 16.39 1.51 -18.50
CA TYR A 229 17.73 0.94 -18.30
C TYR A 229 18.09 -0.29 -19.17
N ILE A 230 17.23 -0.67 -20.12
CA ILE A 230 17.31 -1.86 -20.97
C ILE A 230 18.29 -1.68 -22.16
N THR A 231 18.84 -0.49 -22.38
CA THR A 231 19.78 -0.26 -23.49
C THR A 231 21.12 0.30 -23.00
N LYS A 232 21.95 -0.60 -22.47
CA LYS A 232 23.42 -0.55 -22.59
C LYS A 232 23.94 -1.98 -22.77
#